data_AF-A0A2E6IBU7-F1
#
_entry.id   AF-A0A2E6IBU7-F1
#
_cell.length_a   1.000
_cell.length_b   1.000
_cell.length_c   1.000
_cell.angle_alpha   90.00
_cell.angle_beta   90.00
_cell.angle_gamma   90.00
#
_symmetry.space_group_name_H-M   'P 1'
#
loop_
_entity.id
_entity.type
_entity.pdbx_description
1 polymer ?
#
loop_
_entity_poly.entity_id
_entity_poly.type
_entity_poly.pdbx_seq_one_letter_code
_entity_poly.pdbx_strand_id
1 'polypeptide(L)'
;MLIILTLIGLIGASNTGLIDSVEYAELHQEDAVMYNGVPTSQWDVVIEIDEVCWYYCFVDIYSIQILVDGEVVVGQQGLGSQPVISLNEPQTTRIQEWRYSIESEFSTVELNLVMGFLGYYSYTSYSNFWNLHIGLVNGDLGISRVVEMDVQGPLTWAFNEQNNLHSILWSGGDQEIDTDQDGFTDAGASYTGPCSVGVSVQSSEFCHVDQLGDDKFPEDPTQQTDRDGDGYGDNPNGTMADAFPDSPSQWNDTDEDGYGDNGDGVNADSCPNEWGNSSEDRFGCKDFDGDGWSNPWSVNMVEFGDACPDEWGTSFVDRFGCPDIDGDSVSDLGDAFPMNPSQWNDIDGDGYGDNPFGSNRDMFPYDEMEWNDTDGDGYGDNVDWDVYDRYEWEDSDGDGVGDNADVYPDDLRRSAEGDMLEPGKQFFSVLVVILSVIIILYPKDIEESDEVDVL
;
A
#
# COMPACT_ATOMS: atom_id res chain seq x y z
N MET A 1 26.75 53.24 53.38
CA MET A 1 26.22 52.97 54.74
C MET A 1 25.23 51.82 54.59
N LEU A 2 25.54 50.63 55.16
CA LEU A 2 24.69 49.43 55.39
C LEU A 2 23.87 48.88 54.20
N ILE A 3 24.11 47.67 53.63
CA ILE A 3 23.97 46.28 54.15
C ILE A 3 22.69 46.02 54.96
N ILE A 4 21.95 44.97 54.57
CA ILE A 4 21.24 43.93 55.38
C ILE A 4 19.90 43.60 54.66
N LEU A 5 19.78 42.48 53.93
CA LEU A 5 19.62 41.06 54.33
C LEU A 5 18.14 40.66 54.58
N THR A 6 17.80 39.47 54.06
CA THR A 6 16.93 38.41 54.64
C THR A 6 15.41 38.60 54.68
N LEU A 7 14.52 37.60 54.53
CA LEU A 7 14.55 36.17 54.15
C LEU A 7 13.09 35.63 54.39
N ILE A 8 12.70 34.55 53.68
CA ILE A 8 11.67 33.52 54.02
C ILE A 8 10.18 33.88 54.01
N GLY A 9 9.39 33.04 53.33
CA GLY A 9 7.95 32.90 53.62
C GLY A 9 7.19 31.89 52.78
N LEU A 10 7.62 30.63 52.81
CA LEU A 10 7.03 29.47 52.15
C LEU A 10 5.62 29.11 52.70
N ILE A 11 4.85 28.38 51.88
CA ILE A 11 3.71 27.47 52.16
C ILE A 11 2.35 27.95 51.65
N GLY A 12 1.77 27.14 50.73
CA GLY A 12 0.33 27.14 50.45
C GLY A 12 -0.05 26.39 49.18
N ALA A 13 0.15 25.07 49.16
CA ALA A 13 -0.32 24.19 48.10
C ALA A 13 -1.85 24.24 47.92
N SER A 14 -2.31 24.22 46.68
CA SER A 14 -3.57 23.57 46.30
C SER A 14 -3.52 23.11 44.84
N ASN A 15 -3.35 21.79 44.70
CA ASN A 15 -3.66 21.00 43.52
C ASN A 15 -5.11 21.19 43.06
N THR A 16 -5.29 21.41 41.76
CA THR A 16 -6.30 20.83 40.85
C THR A 16 -5.83 21.27 39.45
N GLY A 17 -5.31 20.45 38.55
CA GLY A 17 -5.87 19.19 38.06
C GLY A 17 -6.43 19.46 36.64
N LEU A 18 -5.90 18.72 35.66
CA LEU A 18 -6.20 18.66 34.21
C LEU A 18 -5.11 19.27 33.32
N ILE A 19 -4.09 18.44 33.04
CA ILE A 19 -3.20 18.54 31.89
C ILE A 19 -3.69 17.52 30.86
N ASP A 20 -3.74 18.01 29.62
CA ASP A 20 -4.11 17.31 28.39
C ASP A 20 -3.09 16.21 28.05
N SER A 21 -3.56 15.12 27.46
CA SER A 21 -2.76 13.93 27.15
C SER A 21 -2.33 13.97 25.69
N VAL A 22 -1.04 14.21 25.43
CA VAL A 22 -0.14 13.52 24.48
C VAL A 22 1.16 14.34 24.47
N GLU A 23 2.14 13.92 25.27
CA GLU A 23 3.54 14.31 25.08
C GLU A 23 4.36 13.06 25.42
N TYR A 24 4.91 12.44 24.38
CA TYR A 24 5.85 11.32 24.49
C TYR A 24 7.15 11.86 25.07
N ALA A 25 7.23 11.85 26.40
CA ALA A 25 8.48 11.94 27.14
C ALA A 25 8.69 10.59 27.81
N GLU A 26 9.26 9.62 27.10
CA GLU A 26 9.81 8.43 27.74
C GLU A 26 11.14 8.82 28.40
N LEU A 27 11.01 9.17 29.68
CA LEU A 27 12.08 9.09 30.66
C LEU A 27 12.59 7.65 30.71
N HIS A 28 13.72 7.37 30.06
CA HIS A 28 14.52 6.19 30.41
C HIS A 28 15.11 6.41 31.80
N GLN A 29 14.61 5.61 32.74
CA GLN A 29 14.99 5.64 34.13
C GLN A 29 16.40 5.07 34.29
N GLU A 30 17.34 5.97 34.62
CA GLU A 30 18.70 5.66 35.03
C GLU A 30 18.75 4.68 36.22
N ASP A 31 19.56 3.62 36.08
CA ASP A 31 20.28 3.03 37.21
C ASP A 31 21.69 3.64 37.25
N ALA A 32 21.78 4.87 37.75
CA ALA A 32 23.04 5.53 38.04
C ALA A 32 23.78 4.80 39.18
N VAL A 33 24.81 4.03 38.84
CA VAL A 33 25.80 3.56 39.81
C VAL A 33 26.71 4.73 40.16
N MET A 34 26.41 5.42 41.27
CA MET A 34 27.28 6.44 41.87
C MET A 34 28.62 5.82 42.30
N TYR A 35 29.68 6.02 41.51
CA TYR A 35 31.06 5.78 41.96
C TYR A 35 31.69 7.09 42.43
N ASN A 36 31.99 7.17 43.73
CA ASN A 36 32.67 8.32 44.31
C ASN A 36 34.15 8.35 43.90
N GLY A 37 34.47 9.23 42.97
CA GLY A 37 35.61 10.16 43.07
C GLY A 37 37.03 9.61 42.88
N VAL A 38 37.43 9.45 41.61
CA VAL A 38 38.69 9.97 41.02
C VAL A 38 38.34 10.35 39.57
N PRO A 39 38.69 11.54 39.05
CA PRO A 39 38.37 11.89 37.67
C PRO A 39 39.35 11.17 36.75
N THR A 40 38.86 10.30 35.89
CA THR A 40 39.58 9.84 34.72
C THR A 40 38.69 10.20 33.54
N SER A 41 39.22 11.04 32.65
CA SER A 41 38.71 11.34 31.30
C SER A 41 38.57 10.04 30.51
N GLN A 42 37.58 9.24 30.87
CA GLN A 42 37.41 7.87 30.42
C GLN A 42 36.44 7.90 29.24
N TRP A 43 36.95 7.47 28.10
CA TRP A 43 36.19 7.33 26.88
C TRP A 43 35.72 5.89 26.75
N ASP A 44 34.46 5.69 26.40
CA ASP A 44 33.87 4.36 26.22
C ASP A 44 33.44 4.17 24.77
N VAL A 45 33.90 3.07 24.16
CA VAL A 45 33.27 2.52 22.95
C VAL A 45 32.06 1.72 23.41
N VAL A 46 30.89 2.11 22.94
CA VAL A 46 29.59 1.52 23.30
C VAL A 46 28.94 0.96 22.03
N ILE A 47 28.44 -0.27 22.12
CA ILE A 47 27.59 -0.90 21.11
C ILE A 47 26.30 -1.29 21.83
N GLU A 48 25.18 -0.70 21.44
CA GLU A 48 23.90 -0.87 22.09
C GLU A 48 22.79 -1.06 21.05
N ILE A 49 21.80 -1.89 21.39
CA ILE A 49 20.56 -1.99 20.61
C ILE A 49 19.49 -1.20 21.36
N ASP A 50 18.92 -0.21 20.68
CA ASP A 50 17.92 0.70 21.26
C ASP A 50 16.53 0.04 21.34
N GLU A 51 16.16 -0.76 20.33
CA GLU A 51 14.86 -1.44 20.29
C GLU A 51 14.93 -2.96 20.51
N VAL A 52 14.12 -3.44 21.48
CA VAL A 52 13.97 -4.88 21.75
C VAL A 52 13.02 -5.51 20.74
N CYS A 53 13.57 -6.25 19.78
CA CYS A 53 12.76 -7.08 18.90
C CYS A 53 12.24 -8.33 19.64
N TRP A 54 10.92 -8.56 19.58
CA TRP A 54 10.20 -9.48 20.47
C TRP A 54 10.34 -10.98 20.13
N TYR A 55 10.76 -11.36 18.93
CA TYR A 55 10.83 -12.77 18.50
C TYR A 55 11.98 -13.08 17.51
N TYR A 56 12.99 -13.84 17.98
CA TYR A 56 14.08 -14.43 17.15
C TYR A 56 14.84 -13.44 16.25
N CYS A 57 15.30 -12.34 16.83
CA CYS A 57 16.04 -11.29 16.14
C CYS A 57 17.30 -10.99 16.96
N PHE A 58 18.48 -11.22 16.42
CA PHE A 58 19.76 -11.02 17.12
C PHE A 58 20.85 -10.53 16.15
N VAL A 59 21.80 -9.76 16.69
CA VAL A 59 22.97 -9.25 15.98
C VAL A 59 24.19 -10.04 16.45
N ASP A 60 24.88 -10.69 15.52
CA ASP A 60 26.05 -11.52 15.82
C ASP A 60 27.32 -10.83 15.35
N ILE A 61 28.22 -10.53 16.28
CA ILE A 61 29.54 -9.96 16.01
C ILE A 61 30.56 -11.09 16.00
N TYR A 62 31.07 -11.43 14.81
CA TYR A 62 32.03 -12.51 14.58
C TYR A 62 33.48 -12.09 14.80
N SER A 63 33.80 -10.81 14.63
CA SER A 63 35.06 -10.25 15.09
C SER A 63 34.91 -8.78 15.45
N ILE A 64 35.69 -8.37 16.45
CA ILE A 64 35.79 -6.99 16.90
C ILE A 64 37.27 -6.63 17.06
N GLN A 65 37.66 -5.49 16.50
CA GLN A 65 39.00 -4.95 16.63
C GLN A 65 38.90 -3.46 16.93
N ILE A 66 39.53 -3.02 18.03
CA ILE A 66 39.67 -1.62 18.39
C ILE A 66 41.13 -1.22 18.22
N LEU A 67 41.37 -0.20 17.42
CA LEU A 67 42.67 0.45 17.27
C LEU A 67 42.61 1.83 17.93
N VAL A 68 43.60 2.12 18.77
CA VAL A 68 43.80 3.45 19.34
C VAL A 68 45.11 3.98 18.77
N ASP A 69 45.05 5.10 18.05
CA ASP A 69 46.20 5.67 17.32
C ASP A 69 46.89 4.66 16.39
N GLY A 70 46.10 3.79 15.76
CA GLY A 70 46.55 2.74 14.85
C GLY A 70 47.12 1.48 15.54
N GLU A 71 47.21 1.45 16.87
CA GLU A 71 47.66 0.29 17.63
C GLU A 71 46.46 -0.55 18.11
N VAL A 72 46.51 -1.87 17.88
CA VAL A 72 45.42 -2.78 18.26
C VAL A 72 45.38 -2.98 19.78
N VAL A 73 44.37 -2.42 20.44
CA VAL A 73 44.15 -2.57 21.90
C VAL A 73 43.15 -3.66 22.23
N VAL A 74 42.21 -3.94 21.31
CA VAL A 74 41.28 -5.07 21.38
C VAL A 74 41.31 -5.79 20.04
N GLY A 75 41.42 -7.12 20.08
CA GLY A 75 41.29 -7.97 18.91
C GLY A 75 40.71 -9.31 19.32
N GLN A 76 39.45 -9.54 18.98
CA GLN A 76 38.75 -10.79 19.25
C GLN A 76 38.13 -11.34 17.97
N GLN A 77 38.26 -12.65 17.77
CA GLN A 77 37.74 -13.33 16.60
C GLN A 77 37.05 -14.63 17.02
N GLY A 78 35.86 -14.85 16.49
CA GLY A 78 35.04 -16.03 16.74
C GLY A 78 35.68 -17.31 16.21
N LEU A 79 35.28 -18.45 16.76
CA LEU A 79 35.76 -19.76 16.33
C LEU A 79 34.80 -20.35 15.28
N GLY A 80 35.18 -20.28 14.01
CA GLY A 80 34.37 -20.82 12.91
C GLY A 80 33.09 -20.00 12.69
N SER A 81 31.92 -20.61 12.89
CA SER A 81 30.61 -19.96 12.75
C SER A 81 30.02 -19.46 14.09
N GLN A 82 30.83 -19.37 15.14
CA GLN A 82 30.39 -18.90 16.46
C GLN A 82 30.75 -17.42 16.62
N PRO A 83 29.78 -16.53 16.94
CA PRO A 83 30.07 -15.13 17.22
C PRO A 83 30.86 -14.96 18.52
N VAL A 84 31.56 -13.84 18.63
CA VAL A 84 32.24 -13.40 19.87
C VAL A 84 31.26 -12.72 20.81
N ILE A 85 30.36 -11.90 20.24
CA ILE A 85 29.31 -11.19 20.95
C ILE A 85 28.02 -11.51 20.20
N SER A 86 27.01 -11.99 20.92
CA SER A 86 25.65 -12.13 20.39
C SER A 86 24.76 -11.17 21.16
N LEU A 87 24.25 -10.21 20.42
CA LEU A 87 23.37 -9.16 20.84
C LEU A 87 21.94 -9.69 20.63
N ASN A 88 21.16 -9.80 21.70
CA ASN A 88 19.71 -10.12 21.79
C ASN A 88 19.39 -11.58 22.05
N GLU A 89 20.19 -12.22 22.90
CA GLU A 89 20.01 -13.63 23.18
C GLU A 89 18.65 -13.91 23.87
N PRO A 90 17.76 -14.73 23.26
CA PRO A 90 16.37 -14.91 23.70
C PRO A 90 16.20 -15.54 25.08
N GLN A 91 17.27 -15.96 25.74
CA GLN A 91 17.25 -16.63 27.04
C GLN A 91 17.59 -15.71 28.22
N THR A 92 18.19 -14.53 27.98
CA THR A 92 18.87 -13.78 29.06
C THR A 92 18.17 -12.50 29.50
N THR A 93 17.20 -11.98 28.74
CA THR A 93 16.38 -10.78 29.09
C THR A 93 17.20 -9.55 29.54
N ARG A 94 18.47 -9.44 29.14
CA ARG A 94 19.40 -8.43 29.65
C ARG A 94 19.86 -7.52 28.50
N ILE A 95 19.91 -6.21 28.77
CA ILE A 95 20.40 -5.17 27.84
C ILE A 95 21.71 -5.63 27.20
N GLN A 96 21.78 -5.47 25.88
CA GLN A 96 22.89 -5.90 25.02
C GLN A 96 23.87 -4.76 24.80
N GLU A 97 24.27 -4.10 25.87
CA GLU A 97 25.33 -3.12 25.78
C GLU A 97 26.67 -3.86 25.83
N TRP A 98 27.51 -3.67 24.82
CA TRP A 98 28.92 -3.98 24.91
C TRP A 98 29.72 -2.70 25.08
N ARG A 99 30.59 -2.68 26.09
CA ARG A 99 31.37 -1.50 26.46
C ARG A 99 32.86 -1.82 26.57
N TYR A 100 33.68 -0.95 26.03
CA TYR A 100 35.14 -0.96 26.24
C TYR A 100 35.66 0.42 26.56
N SER A 101 36.34 0.53 27.70
CA SER A 101 36.89 1.78 28.20
C SER A 101 38.33 2.00 27.77
N ILE A 102 38.62 3.22 27.32
CA ILE A 102 39.94 3.71 26.90
C ILE A 102 40.47 4.61 28.02
N GLU A 103 41.60 4.22 28.61
CA GLU A 103 42.22 4.89 29.77
C GLU A 103 43.31 5.92 29.41
N SER A 104 43.56 6.17 28.12
CA SER A 104 44.62 7.06 27.62
C SER A 104 44.08 8.16 26.70
N GLU A 105 44.77 9.30 26.66
CA GLU A 105 44.61 10.27 25.57
C GLU A 105 44.86 9.59 24.22
N PHE A 106 44.05 9.92 23.22
CA PHE A 106 44.15 9.38 21.86
C PHE A 106 43.92 10.49 20.84
N SER A 107 44.51 10.31 19.66
CA SER A 107 44.21 11.12 18.47
C SER A 107 43.12 10.49 17.61
N THR A 108 43.00 9.16 17.60
CA THR A 108 42.00 8.42 16.81
C THR A 108 41.59 7.13 17.51
N VAL A 109 40.32 6.74 17.33
CA VAL A 109 39.79 5.43 17.70
C VAL A 109 39.16 4.83 16.45
N GLU A 110 39.57 3.62 16.07
CA GLU A 110 38.98 2.88 14.96
C GLU A 110 38.38 1.58 15.48
N LEU A 111 37.11 1.34 15.18
CA LEU A 111 36.38 0.12 15.49
C LEU A 111 36.08 -0.62 14.19
N ASN A 112 36.65 -1.80 14.05
CA ASN A 112 36.35 -2.73 12.97
C ASN A 112 35.49 -3.88 13.50
N LEU A 113 34.31 -4.05 12.92
CA LEU A 113 33.34 -5.08 13.26
C LEU A 113 33.07 -5.98 12.07
N VAL A 114 32.93 -7.27 12.34
CA VAL A 114 32.37 -8.22 11.38
C VAL A 114 31.04 -8.70 11.92
N MET A 115 29.95 -8.25 11.30
CA MET A 115 28.59 -8.44 11.83
C MET A 115 27.72 -9.30 10.91
N GLY A 116 26.75 -9.98 11.50
CA GLY A 116 25.64 -10.62 10.82
C GLY A 116 24.33 -10.35 11.55
N PHE A 117 23.28 -10.04 10.80
CA PHE A 117 21.92 -9.80 11.31
C PHE A 117 21.07 -11.04 11.09
N LEU A 118 20.43 -11.56 12.13
CA LEU A 118 19.58 -12.75 12.05
C LEU A 118 18.19 -12.42 12.60
N GLY A 119 17.14 -12.63 11.79
CA GLY A 119 15.76 -12.27 12.14
C GLY A 119 14.71 -13.22 11.56
N TYR A 120 13.56 -13.32 12.25
CA TYR A 120 12.35 -14.00 11.76
C TYR A 120 11.13 -13.09 11.93
N TYR A 121 10.45 -12.73 10.82
CA TYR A 121 9.17 -12.03 10.89
C TYR A 121 8.21 -12.51 9.81
N SER A 122 6.92 -12.59 10.13
CA SER A 122 5.87 -12.92 9.17
C SER A 122 4.82 -11.81 9.16
N TYR A 123 4.70 -11.18 8.00
CA TYR A 123 3.63 -10.30 7.53
C TYR A 123 3.61 -8.85 8.02
N THR A 124 3.54 -7.99 6.99
CA THR A 124 3.12 -6.57 6.90
C THR A 124 4.10 -5.46 7.28
N SER A 125 4.35 -4.61 6.27
CA SER A 125 4.93 -3.24 6.23
C SER A 125 6.38 -3.03 6.64
N TYR A 126 7.04 -2.11 5.92
CA TYR A 126 8.42 -1.64 6.03
C TYR A 126 8.69 -0.91 7.36
N SER A 127 8.75 -1.63 8.48
CA SER A 127 9.24 -1.08 9.75
C SER A 127 10.72 -1.37 9.94
N ASN A 128 11.48 -0.43 10.52
CA ASN A 128 12.84 -0.68 10.99
C ASN A 128 12.85 -1.89 11.94
N PHE A 129 13.85 -2.77 11.83
CA PHE A 129 13.90 -4.03 12.62
C PHE A 129 14.96 -3.98 13.72
N TRP A 130 16.00 -3.19 13.50
CA TRP A 130 17.08 -2.99 14.46
C TRP A 130 17.55 -1.55 14.38
N ASN A 131 17.63 -0.91 15.53
CA ASN A 131 18.35 0.33 15.70
C ASN A 131 19.58 0.02 16.57
N LEU A 132 20.76 0.06 15.95
CA LEU A 132 22.04 -0.27 16.57
C LEU A 132 22.85 1.02 16.74
N HIS A 133 23.00 1.47 17.98
CA HIS A 133 23.84 2.59 18.33
C HIS A 133 25.28 2.12 18.56
N ILE A 134 26.21 2.60 17.75
CA ILE A 134 27.64 2.39 17.94
C ILE A 134 28.31 3.73 18.19
N GLY A 135 28.68 3.98 19.44
CA GLY A 135 29.14 5.30 19.87
C GLY A 135 30.50 5.31 20.55
N LEU A 136 31.17 6.45 20.45
CA LEU A 136 32.27 6.84 21.33
C LEU A 136 31.75 7.91 22.30
N VAL A 137 31.67 7.56 23.58
CA VAL A 137 30.99 8.37 24.60
C VAL A 137 31.96 8.75 25.72
N ASN A 138 31.87 10.00 26.19
CA ASN A 138 32.53 10.49 27.40
C ASN A 138 31.48 11.11 28.32
N GLY A 139 31.04 10.34 29.32
CA GLY A 139 30.01 10.77 30.26
C GLY A 139 30.41 11.94 31.16
N ASP A 140 31.71 12.17 31.37
CA ASP A 140 32.20 13.29 32.18
C ASP A 140 32.19 14.61 31.40
N LEU A 141 32.42 14.56 30.09
CA LEU A 141 32.39 15.72 29.20
C LEU A 141 31.01 15.96 28.57
N GLY A 142 30.11 14.98 28.64
CA GLY A 142 28.81 15.03 27.97
C GLY A 142 28.92 14.87 26.45
N ILE A 143 30.04 14.35 25.96
CA ILE A 143 30.30 14.16 24.52
C ILE A 143 29.87 12.76 24.13
N SER A 144 29.09 12.64 23.05
CA SER A 144 28.66 11.35 22.49
C SER A 144 28.70 11.44 20.97
N ARG A 145 29.51 10.58 20.33
CA ARG A 145 29.61 10.49 18.87
C ARG A 145 29.04 9.16 18.44
N VAL A 146 27.77 9.15 18.06
CA VAL A 146 27.01 7.94 17.78
C VAL A 146 26.85 7.78 16.29
N VAL A 147 27.29 6.62 15.80
CA VAL A 147 26.90 6.09 14.51
C VAL A 147 25.71 5.17 14.77
N GLU A 148 24.53 5.64 14.42
CA GLU A 148 23.30 4.87 14.44
C GLU A 148 23.20 4.07 13.16
N MET A 149 22.94 2.77 13.27
CA MET A 149 22.73 1.87 12.14
C MET A 149 21.30 1.35 12.18
N ASP A 150 20.51 1.84 11.23
CA ASP A 150 19.11 1.53 11.07
C ASP A 150 18.94 0.39 10.08
N VAL A 151 18.73 -0.83 10.56
CA VAL A 151 18.72 -2.02 9.71
C VAL A 151 17.29 -2.48 9.45
N GLN A 152 16.93 -2.55 8.16
CA GLN A 152 15.66 -3.04 7.67
C GLN A 152 15.80 -4.51 7.21
N GLY A 153 15.16 -5.43 7.92
CA GLY A 153 15.13 -6.86 7.59
C GLY A 153 14.25 -7.19 6.38
N PRO A 154 14.61 -8.20 5.57
CA PRO A 154 13.77 -8.67 4.47
C PRO A 154 12.60 -9.54 4.96
N LEU A 155 11.54 -9.63 4.15
CA LEU A 155 10.33 -10.46 4.36
C LEU A 155 10.57 -11.99 4.34
N THR A 156 11.82 -12.49 4.35
CA THR A 156 12.12 -13.92 4.14
C THR A 156 13.06 -14.54 5.16
N TRP A 157 12.82 -15.84 5.39
CA TRP A 157 13.51 -16.75 6.29
C TRP A 157 15.01 -16.83 6.00
N ALA A 158 15.82 -16.46 7.00
CA ALA A 158 17.27 -16.43 6.98
C ALA A 158 17.87 -15.33 6.08
N PHE A 159 17.86 -14.09 6.58
CA PHE A 159 18.89 -13.15 6.17
C PHE A 159 20.24 -13.63 6.75
N ASN A 160 21.18 -13.96 5.87
CA ASN A 160 22.57 -14.25 6.20
C ASN A 160 23.40 -13.84 4.99
N GLU A 161 23.77 -12.57 4.92
CA GLU A 161 24.76 -12.13 3.96
C GLU A 161 26.07 -11.82 4.68
N GLN A 162 26.67 -12.91 5.16
CA GLN A 162 28.11 -13.12 5.37
C GLN A 162 28.88 -11.91 5.95
N ASN A 163 29.07 -11.89 7.27
CA ASN A 163 30.25 -11.34 7.92
C ASN A 163 30.80 -10.06 7.25
N ASN A 164 29.95 -9.04 7.13
CA ASN A 164 30.37 -7.81 6.47
C ASN A 164 31.30 -7.05 7.40
N LEU A 165 32.35 -6.46 6.82
CA LEU A 165 33.25 -5.59 7.54
C LEU A 165 32.63 -4.19 7.62
N HIS A 166 32.43 -3.71 8.84
CA HIS A 166 32.04 -2.36 9.17
C HIS A 166 33.22 -1.72 9.89
N SER A 167 33.61 -0.51 9.46
CA SER A 167 34.69 0.24 10.08
C SER A 167 34.18 1.62 10.45
N ILE A 168 34.33 1.98 11.72
CA ILE A 168 34.00 3.31 12.24
C ILE A 168 35.30 3.92 12.75
N LEU A 169 35.63 5.12 12.25
CA LEU A 169 36.79 5.88 12.66
C LEU A 169 36.34 7.19 13.31
N TRP A 170 36.65 7.35 14.60
CA TRP A 170 36.49 8.59 15.33
C TRP A 170 37.80 9.37 15.39
N SER A 171 37.75 10.65 15.05
CA SER A 171 38.88 11.59 15.09
C SER A 171 38.89 12.41 16.39
N GLY A 172 39.87 12.19 17.27
CA GLY A 172 40.28 13.11 18.35
C GLY A 172 39.39 13.16 19.60
N GLY A 173 39.98 12.84 20.77
CA GLY A 173 39.37 13.05 22.09
C GLY A 173 39.30 14.52 22.52
N ASP A 174 38.53 14.80 23.58
CA ASP A 174 38.21 16.04 24.33
C ASP A 174 38.00 17.37 23.54
N GLN A 175 38.32 17.44 22.25
CA GLN A 175 38.25 18.62 21.40
C GLN A 175 37.24 18.33 20.29
N GLU A 176 36.04 18.89 20.45
CA GLU A 176 35.10 19.07 19.36
C GLU A 176 35.68 20.11 18.38
N ILE A 177 35.75 19.75 17.10
CA ILE A 177 36.14 20.67 16.03
C ILE A 177 34.83 21.25 15.50
N ASP A 178 34.73 22.56 15.48
CA ASP A 178 33.64 23.34 14.90
C ASP A 178 34.34 24.25 13.88
N THR A 179 34.37 23.80 12.62
CA THR A 179 35.21 24.39 11.58
C THR A 179 34.69 25.77 11.16
N ASP A 180 33.38 25.96 11.11
CA ASP A 180 32.75 27.20 10.65
C ASP A 180 32.19 28.11 11.76
N GLN A 181 32.24 27.65 13.01
CA GLN A 181 31.88 28.36 14.25
C GLN A 181 30.39 28.68 14.41
N ASP A 182 29.52 27.81 13.91
CA ASP A 182 28.08 27.94 14.11
C ASP A 182 27.56 27.32 15.42
N GLY A 183 28.43 26.61 16.14
CA GLY A 183 28.14 25.96 17.41
C GLY A 183 27.70 24.50 17.31
N PHE A 184 27.71 23.93 16.09
CA PHE A 184 27.63 22.50 15.84
C PHE A 184 29.03 21.97 15.53
N THR A 185 29.24 20.69 15.81
CA THR A 185 30.59 20.12 15.76
C THR A 185 30.70 19.25 14.52
N ASP A 186 31.78 19.44 13.76
CA ASP A 186 32.13 18.63 12.59
C ASP A 186 32.00 17.15 12.91
N ALA A 187 31.63 16.36 11.90
CA ALA A 187 31.47 14.93 12.02
C ALA A 187 32.63 14.26 12.76
N GLY A 188 32.36 13.83 14.00
CA GLY A 188 33.37 13.28 14.90
C GLY A 188 33.63 11.79 14.64
N ALA A 189 32.86 11.20 13.74
CA ALA A 189 32.92 9.82 13.30
C ALA A 189 32.88 9.75 11.76
N SER A 190 33.48 8.71 11.19
CA SER A 190 33.31 8.34 9.79
C SER A 190 33.02 6.85 9.72
N TYR A 191 32.09 6.45 8.86
CA TYR A 191 31.70 5.06 8.68
C TYR A 191 32.07 4.57 7.27
N THR A 192 32.57 3.34 7.18
CA THR A 192 32.71 2.61 5.93
C THR A 192 32.21 1.17 6.08
N GLY A 193 31.47 0.69 5.09
CA GLY A 193 30.91 -0.66 5.08
C GLY A 193 29.76 -0.77 4.07
N PRO A 194 29.01 -1.89 4.08
CA PRO A 194 27.92 -2.10 3.12
C PRO A 194 26.69 -1.21 3.36
N CYS A 195 26.59 -0.53 4.50
CA CYS A 195 25.54 0.44 4.78
C CYS A 195 25.93 1.79 4.16
N SER A 196 25.56 2.05 2.91
CA SER A 196 26.00 3.29 2.25
C SER A 196 25.22 4.49 2.80
N VAL A 197 25.91 5.59 3.10
CA VAL A 197 25.28 6.89 3.36
C VAL A 197 24.90 7.52 2.02
N GLY A 198 23.64 7.93 1.86
CA GLY A 198 23.20 8.86 0.81
C GLY A 198 23.35 8.41 -0.65
N VAL A 199 22.63 7.37 -1.09
CA VAL A 199 22.38 7.17 -2.54
C VAL A 199 20.96 6.69 -2.79
N SER A 200 20.08 7.65 -3.08
CA SER A 200 18.69 7.38 -3.44
C SER A 200 18.54 6.55 -4.74
N VAL A 201 17.43 5.83 -4.75
CA VAL A 201 16.63 5.26 -5.85
C VAL A 201 17.02 3.88 -6.46
N GLN A 202 16.14 2.91 -6.16
CA GLN A 202 15.79 1.69 -6.93
C GLN A 202 16.49 0.34 -6.68
N SER A 203 17.09 0.09 -5.52
CA SER A 203 17.11 -1.28 -4.98
C SER A 203 17.42 -1.30 -3.49
N SER A 204 16.37 -1.50 -2.68
CA SER A 204 16.43 -2.04 -1.31
C SER A 204 17.62 -1.58 -0.47
N GLU A 205 17.55 -0.36 0.06
CA GLU A 205 18.42 0.08 1.14
C GLU A 205 18.02 -0.67 2.41
N PHE A 206 18.85 -1.62 2.83
CA PHE A 206 18.58 -2.48 4.00
C PHE A 206 19.22 -1.95 5.30
N CYS A 207 19.98 -0.86 5.21
CA CYS A 207 20.75 -0.29 6.32
C CYS A 207 21.02 1.20 6.08
N HIS A 208 20.52 2.08 6.94
CA HIS A 208 20.84 3.51 6.98
C HIS A 208 21.89 3.79 8.06
N VAL A 209 22.76 4.78 7.86
CA VAL A 209 23.75 5.19 8.85
C VAL A 209 23.58 6.66 9.17
N ASP A 210 23.12 6.93 10.38
CA ASP A 210 22.98 8.27 10.91
C ASP A 210 24.14 8.62 11.83
N GLN A 211 24.67 9.82 11.62
CA GLN A 211 25.68 10.42 12.48
C GLN A 211 24.97 11.49 13.29
N LEU A 212 24.44 11.08 14.44
CA LEU A 212 23.59 11.94 15.25
C LEU A 212 24.39 13.10 15.85
N GLY A 213 23.89 14.32 15.65
CA GLY A 213 24.46 15.54 16.23
C GLY A 213 25.73 16.05 15.56
N ASP A 214 26.19 15.40 14.50
CA ASP A 214 27.31 15.84 13.67
C ASP A 214 26.82 16.91 12.69
N ASP A 215 27.63 17.97 12.52
CA ASP A 215 27.42 18.98 11.49
C ASP A 215 27.62 18.36 10.08
N LYS A 216 26.54 18.36 9.29
CA LYS A 216 26.52 17.86 7.91
C LYS A 216 27.17 18.82 6.92
N PHE A 217 27.35 20.09 7.30
CA PHE A 217 27.96 21.11 6.46
C PHE A 217 29.11 21.85 7.19
N PRO A 218 30.24 21.18 7.52
CA PRO A 218 31.34 21.73 8.33
C PRO A 218 32.02 23.01 7.83
N GLU A 219 31.67 23.50 6.64
CA GLU A 219 32.26 24.68 6.01
C GLU A 219 31.20 25.75 5.70
N ASP A 220 29.93 25.51 6.04
CA ASP A 220 28.81 26.44 5.86
C ASP A 220 28.10 26.70 7.19
N PRO A 221 28.42 27.81 7.88
CA PRO A 221 27.89 28.09 9.24
C PRO A 221 26.40 28.45 9.25
N THR A 222 25.74 28.33 8.11
CA THR A 222 24.31 28.56 7.95
C THR A 222 23.52 27.28 7.76
N GLN A 223 24.19 26.13 7.61
CA GLN A 223 23.59 24.81 7.48
C GLN A 223 24.19 23.84 8.48
N GLN A 224 23.38 22.90 8.97
CA GLN A 224 23.80 21.96 10.02
C GLN A 224 23.29 20.55 9.80
N THR A 225 22.06 20.43 9.28
CA THR A 225 21.35 19.17 9.12
C THR A 225 21.00 18.96 7.65
N ASP A 226 21.05 17.69 7.23
CA ASP A 226 20.70 17.18 5.90
C ASP A 226 19.97 15.87 6.17
N ARG A 227 18.64 15.93 6.30
CA ARG A 227 17.85 14.80 6.80
C ARG A 227 17.68 13.70 5.77
N ASP A 228 17.65 14.04 4.49
CA ASP A 228 17.45 13.06 3.42
C ASP A 228 18.74 12.68 2.69
N GLY A 229 19.85 13.37 2.97
CA GLY A 229 21.19 13.02 2.53
C GLY A 229 21.47 13.42 1.09
N ASP A 230 20.74 14.38 0.53
CA ASP A 230 20.90 14.82 -0.86
C ASP A 230 21.97 15.93 -1.04
N GLY A 231 22.50 16.44 0.07
CA GLY A 231 23.54 17.45 0.13
C GLY A 231 23.04 18.89 0.10
N TYR A 232 21.73 19.13 0.26
CA TYR A 232 21.13 20.42 0.54
C TYR A 232 20.71 20.50 2.00
N GLY A 233 20.86 21.67 2.63
CA GLY A 233 20.71 21.76 4.08
C GLY A 233 19.31 22.18 4.52
N ASP A 234 18.79 21.55 5.59
CA ASP A 234 17.41 21.72 6.04
C ASP A 234 17.09 23.13 6.58
N ASN A 235 18.09 23.97 6.87
CA ASN A 235 17.82 25.32 7.39
C ASN A 235 17.30 26.21 6.25
N PRO A 236 16.03 26.65 6.26
CA PRO A 236 15.46 27.45 5.17
C PRO A 236 16.10 28.84 5.02
N ASN A 237 16.86 29.30 6.03
CA ASN A 237 17.61 30.55 5.97
C ASN A 237 19.10 30.35 5.66
N GLY A 238 19.53 29.11 5.44
CA GLY A 238 20.90 28.74 5.11
C GLY A 238 21.23 28.94 3.64
N THR A 239 22.51 28.79 3.29
CA THR A 239 22.90 28.72 1.87
C THR A 239 22.54 27.36 1.31
N MET A 240 22.13 27.32 0.03
CA MET A 240 21.65 26.08 -0.61
C MET A 240 20.62 25.34 0.24
N ALA A 241 19.66 26.09 0.80
CA ALA A 241 18.59 25.53 1.61
C ALA A 241 17.73 24.57 0.80
N ASP A 242 17.41 23.45 1.42
CA ASP A 242 16.55 22.44 0.86
C ASP A 242 15.07 22.84 1.01
N ALA A 243 14.37 22.93 -0.12
CA ALA A 243 12.92 23.18 -0.15
C ALA A 243 12.09 21.95 0.27
N PHE A 244 12.66 20.73 0.18
CA PHE A 244 12.01 19.47 0.52
C PHE A 244 12.88 18.57 1.41
N PRO A 245 13.08 18.92 2.71
CA PRO A 245 13.98 18.23 3.66
C PRO A 245 13.73 16.75 3.96
N ASP A 246 12.78 16.11 3.28
CA ASP A 246 12.40 14.71 3.46
C ASP A 246 12.36 13.96 2.11
N SER A 247 12.83 14.57 1.02
CA SER A 247 12.70 14.08 -0.35
C SER A 247 14.02 14.20 -1.10
N PRO A 248 14.89 13.17 -1.06
CA PRO A 248 16.27 13.27 -1.55
C PRO A 248 16.42 13.32 -3.07
N SER A 249 15.31 13.52 -3.77
CA SER A 249 15.24 13.73 -5.21
C SER A 249 14.75 15.12 -5.58
N GLN A 250 14.39 15.96 -4.61
CA GLN A 250 13.88 17.32 -4.80
C GLN A 250 14.51 18.24 -3.76
N TRP A 251 15.09 19.35 -4.18
CA TRP A 251 15.74 20.30 -3.25
C TRP A 251 15.46 21.78 -3.55
N ASN A 252 14.89 22.06 -4.71
CA ASN A 252 14.63 23.43 -5.19
C ASN A 252 13.17 23.56 -5.59
N ASP A 253 12.55 24.67 -5.20
CA ASP A 253 11.18 25.05 -5.55
C ASP A 253 11.22 26.54 -5.94
N THR A 254 11.26 26.82 -7.24
CA THR A 254 11.51 28.18 -7.74
C THR A 254 10.31 29.11 -7.55
N ASP A 255 9.09 28.59 -7.56
CA ASP A 255 7.86 29.38 -7.48
C ASP A 255 7.03 29.14 -6.21
N GLU A 256 7.55 28.32 -5.29
CA GLU A 256 7.02 28.06 -3.95
C GLU A 256 5.63 27.41 -3.99
N ASP A 257 5.40 26.50 -4.94
CA ASP A 257 4.13 25.81 -5.12
C ASP A 257 4.05 24.43 -4.46
N GLY A 258 5.18 23.94 -3.95
CA GLY A 258 5.28 22.66 -3.25
C GLY A 258 5.59 21.48 -4.17
N TYR A 259 5.93 21.71 -5.44
CA TYR A 259 6.50 20.72 -6.34
C TYR A 259 7.94 21.07 -6.70
N GLY A 260 8.84 20.09 -6.68
CA GLY A 260 10.26 20.35 -6.84
C GLY A 260 10.70 20.44 -8.30
N ASP A 261 11.63 21.36 -8.59
CA ASP A 261 12.10 21.66 -9.94
C ASP A 261 12.92 20.54 -10.60
N ASN A 262 13.41 19.57 -9.81
CA ASN A 262 14.27 18.52 -10.34
C ASN A 262 13.43 17.54 -11.17
N GLY A 263 13.52 17.66 -12.50
CA GLY A 263 12.73 16.87 -13.45
C GLY A 263 12.91 15.34 -13.40
N ASP A 264 14.01 14.87 -12.81
CA ASP A 264 14.24 13.42 -12.58
C ASP A 264 13.73 12.96 -11.20
N GLY A 265 13.28 13.88 -10.35
CA GLY A 265 12.78 13.61 -9.00
C GLY A 265 11.33 13.16 -8.95
N VAL A 266 10.89 12.72 -7.77
CA VAL A 266 9.49 12.32 -7.55
C VAL A 266 8.59 13.55 -7.64
N ASN A 267 7.42 13.39 -8.28
CA ASN A 267 6.42 14.45 -8.47
C ASN A 267 7.03 15.79 -8.91
N ALA A 268 7.99 15.74 -9.84
CA ALA A 268 8.67 16.93 -10.31
C ALA A 268 7.70 17.94 -10.93
N ASP A 269 7.96 19.21 -10.67
CA ASP A 269 7.17 20.30 -11.22
C ASP A 269 7.31 20.33 -12.75
N SER A 270 6.16 20.26 -13.41
CA SER A 270 6.02 20.38 -14.86
C SER A 270 6.05 21.82 -15.35
N CYS A 271 5.87 22.78 -14.44
CA CYS A 271 5.87 24.22 -14.66
C CYS A 271 6.81 24.99 -13.69
N PRO A 272 8.15 24.72 -13.65
CA PRO A 272 9.11 25.16 -12.59
C PRO A 272 9.32 26.67 -12.35
N ASN A 273 8.56 27.55 -12.99
CA ASN A 273 8.70 29.01 -12.84
C ASN A 273 7.32 29.70 -12.78
N GLU A 274 6.24 28.93 -12.71
CA GLU A 274 4.87 29.39 -12.70
C GLU A 274 4.06 28.62 -11.67
N TRP A 275 3.91 29.20 -10.48
CA TRP A 275 3.10 28.64 -9.39
C TRP A 275 1.80 28.02 -9.89
N GLY A 276 1.60 26.74 -9.53
CA GLY A 276 0.38 26.01 -9.82
C GLY A 276 -0.11 25.18 -8.63
N ASN A 277 -1.19 24.45 -8.87
CA ASN A 277 -1.91 23.69 -7.86
C ASN A 277 -2.48 22.37 -8.41
N SER A 278 -2.12 22.02 -9.66
CA SER A 278 -2.43 20.74 -10.27
C SER A 278 -1.71 19.60 -9.54
N SER A 279 -2.43 18.50 -9.32
CA SER A 279 -1.98 17.37 -8.51
C SER A 279 -2.23 15.99 -9.13
N GLU A 280 -2.88 15.89 -10.29
CA GLU A 280 -3.22 14.60 -10.93
C GLU A 280 -2.38 14.32 -12.19
N ASP A 281 -2.00 15.36 -12.94
CA ASP A 281 -1.22 15.21 -14.16
C ASP A 281 0.11 15.99 -14.15
N ARG A 282 0.14 17.20 -14.71
CA ARG A 282 1.31 18.06 -14.73
C ARG A 282 1.37 18.75 -13.38
N PHE A 283 2.01 18.08 -12.43
CA PHE A 283 2.28 18.58 -11.08
C PHE A 283 2.86 20.00 -11.13
N GLY A 284 2.41 20.87 -10.23
CA GLY A 284 2.84 22.28 -10.14
C GLY A 284 2.41 23.19 -11.30
N CYS A 285 1.66 22.66 -12.27
CA CYS A 285 1.03 23.53 -13.26
C CYS A 285 -0.27 24.14 -12.75
N LYS A 286 -0.65 25.26 -13.35
CA LYS A 286 -1.87 25.97 -13.01
C LYS A 286 -3.13 25.13 -13.23
N ASP A 287 -4.00 25.10 -12.23
CA ASP A 287 -5.33 24.49 -12.27
C ASP A 287 -6.37 25.56 -11.82
N PHE A 288 -7.33 25.89 -12.69
CA PHE A 288 -8.20 27.06 -12.45
C PHE A 288 -9.41 26.77 -11.57
N ASP A 289 -9.97 25.57 -11.61
CA ASP A 289 -11.13 25.19 -10.82
C ASP A 289 -10.77 24.33 -9.59
N GLY A 290 -9.51 23.87 -9.52
CA GLY A 290 -8.95 23.22 -8.34
C GLY A 290 -9.37 21.76 -8.20
N ASP A 291 -9.61 21.08 -9.32
CA ASP A 291 -10.02 19.68 -9.36
C ASP A 291 -8.84 18.68 -9.40
N GLY A 292 -7.62 19.20 -9.54
CA GLY A 292 -6.37 18.45 -9.58
C GLY A 292 -5.80 18.32 -10.99
N TRP A 293 -6.55 18.57 -12.05
CA TRP A 293 -6.08 18.51 -13.43
C TRP A 293 -5.59 19.88 -13.92
N SER A 294 -4.41 19.91 -14.51
CA SER A 294 -3.83 21.17 -15.01
C SER A 294 -4.58 21.75 -16.21
N ASN A 295 -4.65 23.07 -16.28
CA ASN A 295 -5.21 23.79 -17.43
C ASN A 295 -4.52 23.39 -18.75
N PRO A 296 -5.26 23.10 -19.84
CA PRO A 296 -4.66 22.71 -21.10
C PRO A 296 -3.75 23.81 -21.66
N TRP A 297 -2.56 23.43 -22.16
CA TRP A 297 -1.55 24.38 -22.65
C TRP A 297 -2.08 25.25 -23.81
N SER A 298 -3.06 24.75 -24.57
CA SER A 298 -3.71 25.46 -25.66
C SER A 298 -5.10 24.91 -25.89
N VAL A 299 -6.06 25.79 -26.19
CA VAL A 299 -7.46 25.45 -26.54
C VAL A 299 -7.60 24.44 -27.71
N ASN A 300 -6.52 24.14 -28.44
CA ASN A 300 -6.51 23.17 -29.53
C ASN A 300 -5.68 21.91 -29.26
N MET A 301 -5.15 21.74 -28.04
CA MET A 301 -4.40 20.54 -27.60
C MET A 301 -5.00 20.03 -26.28
N VAL A 302 -6.27 19.62 -26.34
CA VAL A 302 -7.06 19.05 -25.22
C VAL A 302 -6.65 17.62 -24.87
N GLU A 303 -5.54 17.12 -25.45
CA GLU A 303 -5.05 15.76 -25.23
C GLU A 303 -4.19 15.66 -23.96
N PHE A 304 -3.87 16.81 -23.34
CA PHE A 304 -3.10 16.92 -22.10
C PHE A 304 -3.70 18.05 -21.24
N GLY A 305 -4.09 17.73 -20.01
CA GLY A 305 -4.75 18.64 -19.07
C GLY A 305 -6.28 18.48 -19.02
N ASP A 306 -6.89 19.33 -18.22
CA ASP A 306 -8.32 19.36 -17.94
C ASP A 306 -9.16 19.66 -19.20
N ALA A 307 -10.16 18.81 -19.46
CA ALA A 307 -11.11 18.95 -20.55
C ALA A 307 -12.26 19.93 -20.23
N CYS A 308 -12.41 20.33 -18.97
CA CYS A 308 -13.36 21.29 -18.43
C CYS A 308 -12.73 22.38 -17.53
N PRO A 309 -11.75 23.19 -18.01
CA PRO A 309 -10.87 24.07 -17.20
C PRO A 309 -11.49 25.14 -16.31
N ASP A 310 -12.80 25.36 -16.42
CA ASP A 310 -13.56 26.37 -15.68
C ASP A 310 -14.66 25.72 -14.80
N GLU A 311 -14.74 24.39 -14.77
CA GLU A 311 -15.81 23.61 -14.15
C GLU A 311 -15.25 22.35 -13.48
N TRP A 312 -15.06 22.45 -12.16
CA TRP A 312 -14.57 21.36 -11.31
C TRP A 312 -15.24 20.01 -11.60
N GLY A 313 -14.43 18.97 -11.77
CA GLY A 313 -14.90 17.62 -12.04
C GLY A 313 -14.07 16.50 -11.43
N THR A 314 -14.53 15.27 -11.61
CA THR A 314 -13.86 14.07 -11.09
C THR A 314 -13.68 12.98 -12.13
N SER A 315 -14.16 13.20 -13.36
CA SER A 315 -13.99 12.24 -14.45
C SER A 315 -12.51 12.04 -14.77
N PHE A 316 -12.13 10.79 -15.02
CA PHE A 316 -10.78 10.45 -15.49
C PHE A 316 -10.73 9.29 -16.48
N VAL A 317 -11.86 8.83 -17.03
CA VAL A 317 -11.88 7.77 -18.05
C VAL A 317 -11.86 8.35 -19.46
N ASP A 318 -12.62 9.41 -19.71
CA ASP A 318 -12.83 9.98 -21.05
C ASP A 318 -12.46 11.47 -21.12
N ARG A 319 -13.05 12.30 -20.25
CA ARG A 319 -12.85 13.75 -20.21
C ARG A 319 -12.31 14.13 -18.84
N PHE A 320 -10.99 14.02 -18.69
CA PHE A 320 -10.26 14.35 -17.46
C PHE A 320 -10.68 15.71 -16.89
N GLY A 321 -11.00 15.77 -15.60
CA GLY A 321 -11.41 16.99 -14.90
C GLY A 321 -12.82 17.49 -15.20
N CYS A 322 -13.62 16.73 -15.97
CA CYS A 322 -15.02 17.11 -16.19
C CYS A 322 -15.96 16.59 -15.10
N PRO A 323 -17.12 17.25 -14.90
CA PRO A 323 -18.17 16.78 -14.00
C PRO A 323 -18.54 15.31 -14.25
N ASP A 324 -18.62 14.55 -13.17
CA ASP A 324 -19.03 13.14 -13.09
C ASP A 324 -19.94 13.04 -11.85
N ILE A 325 -21.24 13.15 -12.09
CA ILE A 325 -22.22 13.38 -11.03
C ILE A 325 -22.52 12.12 -10.20
N ASP A 326 -22.30 10.93 -10.74
CA ASP A 326 -22.57 9.67 -10.05
C ASP A 326 -21.32 8.93 -9.56
N GLY A 327 -20.14 9.33 -10.05
CA GLY A 327 -18.84 8.92 -9.56
C GLY A 327 -18.34 7.61 -10.16
N ASP A 328 -18.77 7.25 -11.37
CA ASP A 328 -18.28 6.07 -12.08
C ASP A 328 -17.02 6.30 -12.92
N SER A 329 -16.46 7.51 -12.82
CA SER A 329 -15.24 7.98 -13.47
C SER A 329 -15.41 8.40 -14.94
N VAL A 330 -16.60 8.27 -15.52
CA VAL A 330 -16.95 8.78 -16.85
C VAL A 330 -17.64 10.14 -16.70
N SER A 331 -17.34 11.08 -17.60
CA SER A 331 -17.93 12.42 -17.50
C SER A 331 -19.43 12.42 -17.86
N ASP A 332 -20.20 13.35 -17.28
CA ASP A 332 -21.64 13.53 -17.55
C ASP A 332 -21.99 13.64 -19.06
N LEU A 333 -21.05 14.11 -19.89
CA LEU A 333 -21.21 14.24 -21.33
C LEU A 333 -20.86 12.96 -22.11
N GLY A 334 -19.99 12.12 -21.56
CA GLY A 334 -19.57 10.84 -22.13
C GLY A 334 -20.38 9.66 -21.60
N ASP A 335 -21.12 9.85 -20.52
CA ASP A 335 -21.90 8.85 -19.83
C ASP A 335 -23.32 8.71 -20.44
N ALA A 336 -23.66 7.49 -20.87
CA ALA A 336 -25.00 7.16 -21.36
C ALA A 336 -26.08 7.15 -20.25
N PHE A 337 -25.69 6.92 -18.99
CA PHE A 337 -26.54 6.94 -17.81
C PHE A 337 -25.97 7.81 -16.67
N PRO A 338 -25.99 9.16 -16.79
CA PRO A 338 -25.39 10.13 -15.85
C PRO A 338 -25.93 10.16 -14.42
N MET A 339 -26.63 9.15 -13.94
CA MET A 339 -27.16 9.06 -12.57
C MET A 339 -27.04 7.63 -12.03
N ASN A 340 -26.45 6.73 -12.80
CA ASN A 340 -26.31 5.33 -12.51
C ASN A 340 -24.83 4.93 -12.53
N PRO A 341 -24.15 4.92 -11.37
CA PRO A 341 -22.70 4.73 -11.33
C PRO A 341 -22.23 3.30 -11.65
N SER A 342 -23.14 2.46 -12.11
CA SER A 342 -22.88 1.09 -12.53
C SER A 342 -23.00 0.91 -14.05
N GLN A 343 -23.47 1.93 -14.77
CA GLN A 343 -23.73 1.92 -16.21
C GLN A 343 -23.28 3.23 -16.83
N TRP A 344 -22.43 3.17 -17.84
CA TRP A 344 -21.95 4.36 -18.56
C TRP A 344 -21.93 4.19 -20.08
N ASN A 345 -22.26 2.99 -20.57
CA ASN A 345 -22.18 2.64 -21.98
C ASN A 345 -23.51 2.05 -22.45
N ASP A 346 -23.98 2.48 -23.62
CA ASP A 346 -25.22 2.07 -24.29
C ASP A 346 -24.97 2.11 -25.81
N ILE A 347 -24.41 1.02 -26.35
CA ILE A 347 -23.90 1.00 -27.73
C ILE A 347 -25.02 1.10 -28.77
N ASP A 348 -26.18 0.49 -28.52
CA ASP A 348 -27.30 0.48 -29.46
C ASP A 348 -28.41 1.49 -29.11
N GLY A 349 -28.36 2.11 -27.93
CA GLY A 349 -29.22 3.23 -27.56
C GLY A 349 -30.61 2.81 -27.12
N ASP A 350 -30.78 1.59 -26.62
CA ASP A 350 -32.06 1.04 -26.19
C ASP A 350 -32.46 1.47 -24.77
N GLY A 351 -31.52 2.07 -24.02
CA GLY A 351 -31.69 2.55 -22.65
C GLY A 351 -31.41 1.50 -21.57
N TYR A 352 -30.79 0.37 -21.92
CA TYR A 352 -30.21 -0.62 -21.01
C TYR A 352 -28.67 -0.56 -21.15
N GLY A 353 -27.97 -0.72 -20.03
CA GLY A 353 -26.54 -0.43 -20.03
C GLY A 353 -25.67 -1.66 -20.28
N ASP A 354 -24.62 -1.52 -21.08
CA ASP A 354 -23.76 -2.64 -21.52
C ASP A 354 -22.87 -3.22 -20.42
N ASN A 355 -22.67 -2.50 -19.31
CA ASN A 355 -21.65 -2.87 -18.34
C ASN A 355 -21.99 -4.20 -17.67
N PRO A 356 -21.03 -5.15 -17.64
CA PRO A 356 -21.33 -6.55 -17.32
C PRO A 356 -21.81 -6.78 -15.88
N PHE A 357 -21.50 -5.85 -14.98
CA PHE A 357 -21.87 -5.88 -13.55
C PHE A 357 -22.80 -4.72 -13.17
N GLY A 358 -23.31 -3.98 -14.16
CA GLY A 358 -24.19 -2.85 -13.94
C GLY A 358 -25.62 -3.26 -13.63
N SER A 359 -26.37 -2.33 -13.03
CA SER A 359 -27.82 -2.49 -12.86
C SER A 359 -28.53 -2.40 -14.22
N ASN A 360 -29.62 -3.15 -14.40
CA ASN A 360 -30.37 -3.23 -15.66
C ASN A 360 -29.46 -3.42 -16.88
N ARG A 361 -28.54 -4.37 -16.75
CA ARG A 361 -27.58 -4.68 -17.81
C ARG A 361 -28.29 -5.17 -19.07
N ASP A 362 -27.82 -4.70 -20.20
CA ASP A 362 -28.13 -5.24 -21.52
C ASP A 362 -27.38 -6.57 -21.79
N MET A 363 -28.14 -7.61 -22.09
CA MET A 363 -27.66 -8.93 -22.48
C MET A 363 -27.31 -9.02 -23.97
N PHE A 364 -27.82 -8.10 -24.80
CA PHE A 364 -27.59 -8.00 -26.24
C PHE A 364 -27.12 -6.59 -26.69
N PRO A 365 -25.89 -6.16 -26.32
CA PRO A 365 -25.31 -4.81 -26.55
C PRO A 365 -25.27 -4.22 -27.97
N TYR A 366 -25.81 -4.91 -28.96
CA TYR A 366 -25.77 -4.52 -30.37
C TYR A 366 -27.13 -4.68 -31.06
N ASP A 367 -28.19 -4.96 -30.30
CA ASP A 367 -29.55 -5.15 -30.80
C ASP A 367 -30.52 -4.28 -30.01
N GLU A 368 -30.86 -3.11 -30.57
CA GLU A 368 -31.76 -2.12 -29.95
C GLU A 368 -33.16 -2.64 -29.57
N MET A 369 -33.51 -3.86 -30.01
CA MET A 369 -34.79 -4.50 -29.75
C MET A 369 -34.73 -5.58 -28.67
N GLU A 370 -33.57 -5.93 -28.12
CA GLU A 370 -33.42 -7.01 -27.14
C GLU A 370 -32.47 -6.61 -26.02
N TRP A 371 -32.88 -6.77 -24.75
CA TRP A 371 -32.04 -6.40 -23.60
C TRP A 371 -31.97 -7.44 -22.49
N ASN A 372 -32.92 -8.38 -22.47
CA ASN A 372 -33.06 -9.37 -21.40
C ASN A 372 -33.10 -10.78 -21.99
N ASP A 373 -32.52 -11.74 -21.27
CA ASP A 373 -32.49 -13.17 -21.59
C ASP A 373 -32.83 -13.93 -20.30
N THR A 374 -34.12 -14.21 -20.10
CA THR A 374 -34.65 -14.69 -18.82
C THR A 374 -34.19 -16.11 -18.49
N ASP A 375 -34.01 -16.97 -19.49
CA ASP A 375 -33.65 -18.38 -19.28
C ASP A 375 -32.21 -18.75 -19.71
N GLY A 376 -31.50 -17.83 -20.35
CA GLY A 376 -30.09 -17.92 -20.67
C GLY A 376 -29.80 -18.79 -21.89
N ASP A 377 -30.69 -18.80 -22.88
CA ASP A 377 -30.53 -19.57 -24.11
C ASP A 377 -29.86 -18.79 -25.26
N GLY A 378 -29.77 -17.47 -25.12
CA GLY A 378 -29.15 -16.57 -26.09
C GLY A 378 -30.10 -15.98 -27.13
N TYR A 379 -31.41 -16.15 -26.98
CA TYR A 379 -32.44 -15.37 -27.65
C TYR A 379 -33.03 -14.34 -26.68
N GLY A 380 -33.30 -13.13 -27.17
CA GLY A 380 -33.83 -12.08 -26.32
C GLY A 380 -35.32 -12.29 -26.03
N ASP A 381 -35.75 -11.88 -24.84
CA ASP A 381 -37.12 -12.04 -24.35
C ASP A 381 -38.21 -11.46 -25.31
N ASN A 382 -37.88 -10.49 -26.18
CA ASN A 382 -38.88 -9.90 -27.08
C ASN A 382 -39.14 -10.75 -28.33
N VAL A 383 -38.16 -11.55 -28.77
CA VAL A 383 -38.28 -12.49 -29.90
C VAL A 383 -38.56 -13.92 -29.43
N ASP A 384 -38.15 -14.27 -28.21
CA ASP A 384 -38.31 -15.59 -27.62
C ASP A 384 -39.79 -15.92 -27.36
N TRP A 385 -40.22 -17.06 -27.92
CA TRP A 385 -41.57 -17.58 -27.75
C TRP A 385 -41.87 -18.06 -26.32
N ASP A 386 -40.92 -18.72 -25.65
CA ASP A 386 -41.07 -19.22 -24.27
C ASP A 386 -39.87 -18.84 -23.40
N VAL A 387 -39.90 -17.59 -22.93
CA VAL A 387 -38.91 -16.91 -22.05
C VAL A 387 -38.51 -17.65 -20.76
N TYR A 388 -39.08 -18.82 -20.47
CA TYR A 388 -38.76 -19.62 -19.29
C TYR A 388 -38.22 -21.02 -19.61
N ASP A 389 -38.21 -21.43 -20.87
CA ASP A 389 -37.66 -22.71 -21.32
C ASP A 389 -36.54 -22.51 -22.33
N ARG A 390 -35.31 -22.59 -21.82
CA ARG A 390 -34.05 -22.41 -22.55
C ARG A 390 -33.80 -23.33 -23.75
N TYR A 391 -34.76 -24.20 -24.05
CA TYR A 391 -34.74 -25.14 -25.15
C TYR A 391 -35.81 -24.83 -26.20
N GLU A 392 -36.65 -23.80 -26.07
CA GLU A 392 -37.78 -23.50 -26.95
C GLU A 392 -37.95 -21.99 -27.25
N TRP A 393 -37.17 -21.48 -28.21
CA TRP A 393 -37.13 -20.05 -28.55
C TRP A 393 -38.05 -19.62 -29.74
N GLU A 394 -38.61 -20.57 -30.49
CA GLU A 394 -39.42 -20.31 -31.70
C GLU A 394 -40.62 -21.27 -31.75
N ASP A 395 -41.79 -20.78 -32.17
CA ASP A 395 -42.99 -21.57 -32.51
C ASP A 395 -43.45 -21.11 -33.89
N SER A 396 -42.90 -21.77 -34.92
CA SER A 396 -43.00 -21.37 -36.33
C SER A 396 -44.44 -21.43 -36.87
N ASP A 397 -45.26 -22.34 -36.36
CA ASP A 397 -46.65 -22.51 -36.82
C ASP A 397 -47.71 -21.99 -35.84
N GLY A 398 -47.33 -21.69 -34.60
CA GLY A 398 -48.18 -21.11 -33.56
C GLY A 398 -49.16 -22.12 -32.93
N ASP A 399 -48.84 -23.42 -32.95
CA ASP A 399 -49.70 -24.46 -32.37
C ASP A 399 -49.57 -24.61 -30.84
N GLY A 400 -48.59 -23.92 -30.24
CA GLY A 400 -48.33 -23.90 -28.81
C GLY A 400 -47.32 -24.93 -28.32
N VAL A 401 -46.60 -25.60 -29.23
CA VAL A 401 -45.43 -26.43 -28.96
C VAL A 401 -44.23 -25.82 -29.69
N GLY A 402 -43.16 -25.51 -28.96
CA GLY A 402 -41.97 -24.92 -29.58
C GLY A 402 -41.29 -25.85 -30.58
N ASP A 403 -40.58 -25.27 -31.54
CA ASP A 403 -39.99 -25.93 -32.70
C ASP A 403 -39.02 -27.07 -32.35
N ASN A 404 -38.37 -27.03 -31.18
CA ASN A 404 -37.43 -28.09 -30.78
C ASN A 404 -38.16 -29.30 -30.17
N ALA A 405 -39.33 -29.10 -29.57
CA ALA A 405 -40.24 -30.13 -29.11
C ALA A 405 -41.18 -30.62 -30.22
N ASP A 406 -41.42 -29.81 -31.24
CA ASP A 406 -42.33 -30.11 -32.34
C ASP A 406 -41.68 -31.00 -33.42
N VAL A 407 -42.32 -32.13 -33.69
CA VAL A 407 -41.92 -33.04 -34.78
C VAL A 407 -42.28 -32.48 -36.17
N TYR A 408 -43.27 -31.59 -36.26
CA TYR A 408 -43.72 -30.89 -37.47
C TYR A 408 -43.83 -29.36 -37.29
N PRO A 409 -42.72 -28.63 -37.08
CA PRO A 409 -42.70 -27.18 -36.73
C PRO A 409 -43.42 -26.20 -37.70
N ASP A 410 -43.84 -26.67 -38.88
CA ASP A 410 -44.51 -25.85 -39.90
C ASP A 410 -46.01 -26.26 -40.11
N ASP A 411 -46.55 -27.19 -39.31
CA ASP A 411 -47.90 -27.75 -39.46
C ASP A 411 -48.73 -27.60 -38.18
N LEU A 412 -49.45 -26.46 -38.11
CA LEU A 412 -50.36 -25.99 -37.04
C LEU A 412 -51.33 -27.04 -36.41
N ARG A 413 -51.40 -28.25 -36.97
CA ARG A 413 -52.30 -29.33 -36.54
C ARG A 413 -51.56 -30.51 -35.91
N ARG A 414 -50.23 -30.53 -35.85
CA ARG A 414 -49.47 -31.74 -35.55
C ARG A 414 -48.18 -31.43 -34.79
N SER A 415 -48.17 -31.67 -33.48
CA SER A 415 -46.96 -31.45 -32.68
C SER A 415 -46.15 -32.74 -32.40
N ALA A 416 -46.81 -33.91 -32.38
CA ALA A 416 -46.17 -35.20 -32.07
C ALA A 416 -46.45 -36.33 -33.09
N GLU A 417 -45.61 -37.38 -33.06
CA GLU A 417 -45.86 -38.61 -33.82
C GLU A 417 -47.17 -39.29 -33.39
N GLY A 418 -48.20 -39.18 -34.23
CA GLY A 418 -49.52 -39.74 -33.95
C GLY A 418 -50.60 -38.69 -33.73
N ASP A 419 -50.25 -37.40 -33.79
CA ASP A 419 -51.21 -36.29 -33.87
C ASP A 419 -51.84 -36.27 -35.27
N MET A 420 -52.78 -37.19 -35.41
CA MET A 420 -54.08 -36.94 -36.01
C MET A 420 -55.09 -37.64 -35.11
N LEU A 421 -56.17 -36.94 -34.82
CA LEU A 421 -57.50 -37.53 -34.86
C LEU A 421 -57.64 -38.28 -36.20
N GLU A 422 -57.08 -39.49 -36.33
CA GLU A 422 -57.28 -40.33 -37.50
C GLU A 422 -58.80 -40.42 -37.66
N PRO A 423 -59.39 -39.90 -38.75
CA PRO A 423 -60.84 -40.00 -38.95
C PRO A 423 -61.30 -41.47 -38.97
N GLY A 424 -60.37 -42.41 -39.14
CA GLY A 424 -60.61 -43.85 -39.01
C GLY A 424 -60.70 -44.39 -37.57
N LYS A 425 -59.92 -43.89 -36.60
CA LYS A 425 -59.88 -44.47 -35.24
C LYS A 425 -61.05 -44.04 -34.36
N GLN A 426 -61.55 -42.80 -34.53
CA GLN A 426 -62.75 -42.36 -33.80
C GLN A 426 -64.03 -43.02 -34.33
N PHE A 427 -64.14 -43.23 -35.65
CA PHE A 427 -65.26 -43.99 -36.22
C PHE A 427 -65.27 -45.45 -35.74
N PHE A 428 -64.10 -46.08 -35.60
CA PHE A 428 -64.03 -47.47 -35.10
C PHE A 428 -64.52 -47.58 -33.65
N SER A 429 -64.10 -46.66 -32.78
CA SER A 429 -64.51 -46.62 -31.37
C SER A 429 -66.01 -46.34 -31.22
N VAL A 430 -66.56 -45.39 -31.98
CA VAL A 430 -68.00 -45.09 -31.97
C VAL A 430 -68.82 -46.25 -32.56
N LEU A 431 -68.34 -46.92 -33.62
CA LEU A 431 -69.01 -48.09 -34.20
C LEU A 431 -69.04 -49.27 -33.23
N VAL A 432 -67.95 -49.53 -32.50
CA VAL A 432 -67.88 -50.60 -31.48
C VAL A 432 -68.86 -50.31 -30.34
N VAL A 433 -68.97 -49.06 -29.89
CA VAL A 433 -69.93 -48.65 -28.85
C VAL A 433 -71.38 -48.79 -29.36
N ILE A 434 -71.68 -48.38 -30.59
CA ILE A 434 -73.03 -48.53 -31.16
C ILE A 434 -73.39 -50.01 -31.35
N LEU A 435 -72.48 -50.84 -31.87
CA LEU A 435 -72.71 -52.28 -32.04
C LEU A 435 -72.90 -53.00 -30.70
N SER A 436 -72.13 -52.64 -29.68
CA SER A 436 -72.28 -53.21 -28.34
C SER A 436 -73.59 -52.77 -27.68
N VAL A 437 -74.05 -51.53 -27.88
CA VAL A 437 -75.37 -51.07 -27.43
C VAL A 437 -76.51 -51.79 -28.16
N ILE A 438 -76.40 -52.05 -29.47
CA ILE A 438 -77.40 -52.82 -30.23
C ILE A 438 -77.49 -54.27 -29.73
N ILE A 439 -76.34 -54.90 -29.42
CA ILE A 439 -76.31 -56.26 -28.86
C ILE A 439 -76.96 -56.30 -27.47
N ILE A 440 -76.79 -55.26 -26.66
CA ILE A 440 -77.39 -55.15 -25.32
C ILE A 440 -78.90 -54.86 -25.38
N LEU A 441 -79.36 -54.07 -26.36
CA LEU A 441 -80.76 -53.63 -26.46
C LEU A 441 -81.68 -54.59 -27.25
N TYR A 442 -81.12 -55.60 -27.93
CA TYR A 442 -81.90 -56.65 -28.63
C TYR A 442 -81.58 -58.05 -28.06
N PRO A 443 -82.03 -58.38 -26.84
CA PRO A 443 -82.08 -59.78 -26.42
C PRO A 443 -83.08 -60.51 -27.32
N LYS A 444 -82.62 -61.55 -28.03
CA LYS A 444 -83.50 -62.50 -28.70
C LYS A 444 -84.36 -63.17 -27.63
N ASP A 445 -85.66 -62.88 -27.61
CA ASP A 445 -86.63 -63.70 -26.91
C ASP A 445 -86.68 -65.08 -27.59
N ILE A 446 -86.04 -66.05 -26.96
CA ILE A 446 -86.26 -67.47 -27.18
C ILE A 446 -87.40 -67.84 -26.23
N GLU A 447 -88.64 -67.80 -26.70
CA GLU A 447 -89.74 -68.49 -26.03
C GLU A 447 -89.75 -69.95 -26.45
N GLU A 448 -89.56 -70.81 -25.45
CA GLU A 448 -89.70 -72.25 -25.48
C GLU A 448 -91.18 -72.58 -25.16
N SER A 449 -91.85 -73.35 -26.02
CA SER A 449 -93.10 -74.04 -25.63
C SER A 449 -93.21 -75.39 -26.33
N ASP A 450 -93.32 -76.43 -25.49
CA ASP A 450 -93.32 -77.85 -25.79
C ASP A 450 -94.49 -78.38 -26.64
N GLU A 451 -94.21 -79.54 -27.24
CA GLU A 451 -95.03 -80.57 -27.89
C GLU A 451 -96.56 -80.57 -27.65
N VAL A 452 -97.35 -80.84 -28.73
CA VAL A 452 -98.36 -81.93 -28.77
C VAL A 452 -98.59 -82.43 -30.22
N ASP A 453 -98.65 -83.76 -30.29
CA ASP A 453 -98.84 -84.75 -31.35
C ASP A 453 -100.15 -84.73 -32.22
N VAL A 454 -100.01 -85.32 -33.43
CA VAL A 454 -100.94 -86.16 -34.24
C VAL A 454 -102.09 -85.54 -35.06
N LEU A 455 -102.02 -85.73 -36.39
CA LEU A 455 -102.90 -86.66 -37.16
C LEU A 455 -102.26 -87.12 -38.48
#